data_AF-A0A973R8N8-F1
#
_entry.id   AF-A0A973R8N8-F1
#
_cell.length_a   1.000
_cell.length_b   1.000
_cell.length_c   1.000
_cell.angle_alpha   90.00
_cell.angle_beta   90.00
_cell.angle_gamma   90.00
#
_symmetry.space_group_name_H-M   'P 1'
#
loop_
_entity.id
_entity.type
_entity.pdbx_description
1 polymer ?
#
loop_
_entity_poly.entity_id
_entity_poly.type
_entity_poly.pdbx_seq_one_letter_code
_entity_poly.pdbx_strand_id
1 'polypeptide(L)'
;MPNTPTADIETLLERGVQEKVYPGAVWAVGGPSGVQVAGAVGVLDPAEPAGVMQVDTVFDIASLTKIIAVWSGIGVLWEAGRVSLDDRLDAHLADTVGYPLG
;
A
#
# COMPACT_ATOMS: atom_id res chain seq x y z
N MET A 1 18.78 -27.98 1.46
CA MET A 1 18.24 -27.26 0.29
C MET A 1 18.49 -25.79 0.51
N PRO A 2 18.98 -25.00 -0.46
CA PRO A 2 19.09 -23.56 -0.24
C PRO A 2 17.68 -22.97 -0.10
N ASN A 3 17.41 -22.26 1.00
CA ASN A 3 16.16 -21.53 1.17
C ASN A 3 16.04 -20.48 0.07
N THR A 4 14.97 -20.56 -0.72
CA THR A 4 14.63 -19.49 -1.67
C THR A 4 14.16 -18.27 -0.85
N PRO A 5 14.54 -17.03 -1.19
CA PRO A 5 14.18 -15.83 -0.42
C PRO A 5 12.68 -15.68 -0.10
N THR A 6 11.82 -16.28 -0.91
CA THR A 6 10.36 -16.32 -0.75
C THR A 6 9.90 -17.20 0.42
N ALA A 7 10.58 -18.33 0.65
CA ALA A 7 10.27 -19.24 1.76
C ALA A 7 10.55 -18.58 3.12
N ASP A 8 11.58 -17.71 3.18
CA ASP A 8 11.89 -16.95 4.39
C ASP A 8 10.83 -15.88 4.67
N ILE A 9 10.26 -15.25 3.64
CA ILE A 9 9.13 -14.29 3.79
C ILE A 9 7.89 -15.00 4.34
N GLU A 10 7.50 -16.12 3.72
CA GLU A 10 6.32 -16.87 4.15
C GLU A 10 6.47 -17.38 5.59
N THR A 11 7.62 -17.97 5.94
CA THR A 11 7.93 -18.42 7.31
C THR A 11 7.83 -17.26 8.32
N LEU A 12 8.36 -16.08 7.98
CA LEU A 12 8.30 -14.91 8.85
C LEU A 12 6.84 -14.46 9.08
N LEU A 13 6.03 -14.43 8.02
CA LEU A 13 4.65 -13.98 8.10
C LEU A 13 3.76 -15.01 8.82
N GLU A 14 3.95 -16.30 8.55
CA GLU A 14 3.26 -17.38 9.28
C GLU A 14 3.56 -17.32 10.78
N ARG A 15 4.82 -17.06 11.16
CA ARG A 15 5.17 -16.87 12.58
C ARG A 15 4.40 -15.70 13.19
N GLY A 16 4.27 -14.57 12.47
CA GLY A 16 3.47 -13.44 12.93
C GLY A 16 1.99 -13.77 13.15
N VAL A 17 1.42 -14.62 12.29
CA VAL A 17 0.05 -15.15 12.46
C VAL A 17 -0.02 -16.06 13.70
N GLN A 18 0.93 -16.98 13.88
CA GLN A 18 0.99 -17.89 15.04
C GLN A 18 1.13 -17.12 16.37
N GLU A 19 1.92 -16.06 16.36
CA GLU A 19 2.14 -15.15 17.49
C GLU A 19 1.00 -14.13 17.66
N LYS A 20 -0.04 -14.17 16.81
CA LYS A 20 -1.22 -13.29 16.82
C LYS A 20 -0.89 -11.80 16.70
N VAL A 21 0.17 -11.46 15.97
CA VAL A 21 0.53 -10.07 15.63
C VAL A 21 -0.50 -9.48 14.66
N TYR A 22 -0.98 -10.30 13.72
CA TYR A 22 -2.02 -9.99 12.74
C TYR A 22 -2.78 -11.27 12.37
N PRO A 23 -4.02 -11.15 11.87
CA PRO A 23 -4.85 -12.31 11.50
C PRO A 23 -4.37 -13.03 10.25
N GLY A 24 -3.77 -12.28 9.33
CA GLY A 24 -3.24 -12.76 8.05
C GLY A 24 -2.52 -11.64 7.33
N ALA A 25 -1.82 -11.99 6.25
CA ALA A 25 -1.06 -11.05 5.44
C ALA A 25 -0.98 -11.53 3.99
N VAL A 26 -0.88 -10.58 3.06
CA VAL A 26 -0.52 -10.82 1.66
C VAL A 26 0.82 -10.15 1.40
N TRP A 27 1.68 -10.80 0.61
CA TRP A 27 2.98 -10.27 0.24
C TRP A 27 3.26 -10.51 -1.25
N ALA A 28 4.11 -9.66 -1.82
CA ALA A 28 4.53 -9.78 -3.20
C ALA A 28 5.96 -9.24 -3.38
N VAL A 29 6.70 -9.83 -4.33
CA VAL A 29 7.99 -9.35 -4.83
C VAL A 29 7.85 -9.13 -6.32
N GLY A 30 8.23 -7.95 -6.79
CA GLY A 30 8.06 -7.54 -8.17
C GLY A 30 8.87 -6.29 -8.51
N GLY A 31 8.76 -5.87 -9.77
CA GLY A 31 9.45 -4.70 -10.30
C GLY A 31 8.72 -4.10 -11.51
N PRO A 32 9.42 -3.37 -12.40
CA PRO A 32 8.81 -2.74 -13.56
C PRO A 32 8.09 -3.72 -14.51
N SER A 33 8.50 -4.99 -14.52
CA SER A 33 7.84 -6.07 -15.29
C SER A 33 6.59 -6.65 -14.61
N GLY A 34 6.19 -6.12 -13.45
CA GLY A 34 5.09 -6.61 -12.63
C GLY A 34 5.52 -7.46 -11.44
N VAL A 35 4.52 -8.06 -10.79
CA VAL A 35 4.70 -9.01 -9.68
C VAL A 35 5.29 -10.31 -10.23
N GLN A 36 6.39 -10.78 -9.63
CA GLN A 36 7.08 -12.01 -10.03
C GLN A 36 6.67 -13.19 -9.16
N VAL A 37 6.45 -12.94 -7.87
CA VAL A 37 6.00 -13.93 -6.89
C VAL A 37 5.19 -13.24 -5.81
N ALA A 38 4.18 -13.94 -5.30
CA ALA A 38 3.32 -13.47 -4.22
C ALA A 38 2.83 -14.66 -3.39
N GLY A 39 2.35 -14.37 -2.19
CA GLY A 39 1.75 -15.36 -1.30
C GLY A 39 0.83 -14.70 -0.28
N ALA A 40 0.08 -15.53 0.44
CA ALA A 40 -0.84 -15.12 1.47
C ALA A 40 -0.78 -16.10 2.64
N VAL A 41 -0.92 -15.61 3.87
CA VAL A 41 -0.92 -16.42 5.10
C VAL A 41 -2.08 -15.99 6.00
N GLY A 42 -2.58 -16.93 6.82
CA GLY A 42 -3.60 -16.65 7.82
C GLY A 42 -5.01 -16.46 7.25
N VAL A 43 -5.84 -15.72 7.98
CA VAL A 43 -7.27 -15.52 7.70
C VAL A 43 -7.60 -14.05 7.52
N LEU A 44 -8.67 -13.77 6.80
CA LEU A 44 -9.20 -12.43 6.58
C LEU A 44 -9.79 -11.86 7.88
N ASP A 45 -10.64 -12.65 8.55
CA ASP A 45 -11.29 -12.30 9.80
C ASP A 45 -11.11 -13.44 10.82
N PRO A 46 -10.46 -13.20 11.97
CA PRO A 46 -10.37 -14.17 13.06
C PRO A 46 -11.73 -14.67 13.57
N ALA A 47 -12.79 -13.90 13.43
CA ALA A 47 -14.15 -14.30 13.78
C ALA A 47 -14.77 -15.26 12.76
N GLU A 48 -14.26 -15.29 11.52
CA GLU A 48 -14.70 -16.14 10.43
C GLU A 48 -13.53 -16.94 9.82
N PRO A 49 -12.98 -17.95 10.53
CA PRO A 49 -11.74 -18.62 10.13
C PRO A 49 -11.80 -19.40 8.80
N ALA A 50 -13.00 -19.62 8.26
CA ALA A 50 -13.19 -20.20 6.93
C ALA A 50 -12.77 -19.23 5.80
N GLY A 51 -12.78 -17.92 6.08
CA GLY A 51 -12.27 -16.89 5.19
C GLY A 51 -10.75 -16.83 5.23
N VAL A 52 -10.08 -17.73 4.52
CA VAL A 52 -8.61 -17.70 4.38
C VAL A 52 -8.16 -16.48 3.58
N MET A 53 -6.98 -15.94 3.91
CA MET A 53 -6.39 -14.83 3.17
C MET A 53 -6.06 -15.25 1.74
N GLN A 54 -6.39 -14.39 0.77
CA GLN A 54 -6.10 -14.63 -0.66
C GLN A 54 -5.19 -13.54 -1.22
N VAL A 55 -4.36 -13.87 -2.21
CA VAL A 55 -3.42 -12.92 -2.85
C VAL A 55 -4.11 -11.72 -3.51
N ASP A 56 -5.39 -11.85 -3.85
CA ASP A 56 -6.24 -10.81 -4.45
C ASP A 56 -7.20 -10.15 -3.45
N THR A 57 -6.99 -10.39 -2.14
CA THR A 57 -7.76 -9.73 -1.07
C THR A 57 -7.61 -8.21 -1.19
N VAL A 58 -8.73 -7.50 -1.18
CA VAL A 58 -8.76 -6.04 -1.22
C VAL A 58 -8.65 -5.50 0.21
N PHE A 59 -7.62 -4.68 0.45
CA PHE A 59 -7.39 -4.03 1.74
C PHE A 59 -7.69 -2.54 1.67
N ASP A 60 -8.13 -1.97 2.79
CA ASP A 60 -8.00 -0.54 3.02
C ASP A 60 -6.52 -0.22 3.26
N ILE A 61 -5.91 0.46 2.30
CA ILE A 61 -4.49 0.83 2.34
C ILE A 61 -4.23 2.10 3.17
N ALA A 62 -5.29 2.73 3.70
CA ALA A 62 -5.25 3.88 4.59
C ALA A 62 -4.27 4.97 4.09
N SER A 63 -3.29 5.36 4.90
CA SER A 63 -2.36 6.44 4.55
C SER A 63 -1.47 6.16 3.35
N LEU A 64 -1.34 4.92 2.88
CA LEU A 64 -0.64 4.62 1.63
C LEU A 64 -1.33 5.28 0.42
N THR A 65 -2.63 5.59 0.53
CA THR A 65 -3.41 6.38 -0.43
C THR A 65 -2.72 7.69 -0.81
N LYS A 66 -2.04 8.35 0.15
CA LYS A 66 -1.35 9.62 -0.12
C LYS A 66 -0.25 9.47 -1.17
N ILE A 67 0.45 8.34 -1.17
CA ILE A 67 1.54 8.09 -2.12
C ILE A 67 0.98 7.52 -3.42
N ILE A 68 0.14 6.49 -3.35
CA ILE A 68 -0.31 5.75 -4.53
C ILE A 68 -1.36 6.51 -5.34
N ALA A 69 -2.25 7.25 -4.69
CA ALA A 69 -3.30 7.99 -5.37
C ALA A 69 -2.97 9.48 -5.47
N VAL A 70 -2.74 10.14 -4.32
CA VAL A 70 -2.62 11.60 -4.29
C VAL A 70 -1.32 12.07 -4.96
N TRP A 71 -0.17 11.55 -4.53
CA TRP A 71 1.12 11.96 -5.11
C TRP A 71 1.24 11.60 -6.58
N SER A 72 0.86 10.39 -6.98
CA SER A 72 0.83 10.00 -8.40
C SER A 72 -0.09 10.90 -9.23
N GLY A 73 -1.28 11.26 -8.71
CA GLY A 73 -2.19 12.18 -9.38
C GLY A 73 -1.62 13.60 -9.53
N ILE A 74 -0.97 14.12 -8.48
CA ILE A 74 -0.25 15.41 -8.54
C ILE A 74 0.90 15.34 -9.55
N GLY A 75 1.65 14.23 -9.59
CA GLY A 75 2.73 14.02 -10.55
C GLY A 75 2.25 14.15 -12.00
N VAL A 76 1.12 13.53 -12.34
CA VAL A 76 0.50 13.65 -13.68
C VAL A 76 0.15 15.11 -14.01
N LEU A 77 -0.42 15.85 -13.06
CA LEU A 77 -0.76 17.26 -13.27
C LEU A 77 0.49 18.14 -13.43
N TRP A 78 1.53 17.85 -12.65
CA TRP A 78 2.81 18.56 -12.70
C TRP A 78 3.54 18.32 -14.03
N GLU A 79 3.64 17.06 -14.47
CA GLU A 79 4.22 16.70 -15.77
C GLU A 79 3.47 17.34 -16.95
N ALA A 80 2.15 17.50 -16.82
CA ALA A 80 1.32 18.18 -17.80
C ALA A 80 1.40 19.73 -17.73
N GLY A 81 2.21 20.29 -16.84
CA GLY A 81 2.33 21.74 -16.63
C GLY A 81 1.04 22.40 -16.10
N ARG A 82 0.15 21.61 -15.49
CA ARG A 82 -1.15 22.08 -14.97
C ARG A 82 -1.06 22.61 -13.54
N VAL A 83 -0.04 22.20 -12.80
CA VAL A 83 0.28 22.64 -11.45
C VAL A 83 1.79 22.80 -11.37
N SER A 84 2.29 23.88 -10.75
CA SER A 84 3.67 23.96 -10.27
C SER A 84 3.72 23.57 -8.79
N LEU A 85 4.79 22.87 -8.37
CA LEU A 85 4.98 22.53 -6.96
C LEU A 85 5.30 23.77 -6.10
N ASP A 86 5.75 24.86 -6.74
CA ASP A 86 6.00 26.15 -6.10
C ASP A 86 4.76 27.06 -6.08
N ASP A 87 3.63 26.61 -6.65
CA ASP A 87 2.40 27.38 -6.60
C ASP A 87 1.91 27.50 -5.17
N ARG A 88 1.41 28.70 -4.83
CA ARG A 88 0.65 28.88 -3.59
C ARG A 88 -0.63 28.06 -3.65
N LEU A 89 -1.05 27.53 -2.50
CA LEU A 89 -2.26 26.71 -2.44
C LEU A 89 -3.53 27.46 -2.87
N ASP A 90 -3.58 28.78 -2.60
CA ASP A 90 -4.69 29.65 -2.99
C ASP A 90 -4.84 29.85 -4.51
N ALA A 91 -3.80 29.52 -5.30
CA ALA A 91 -3.89 29.49 -6.76
C ALA A 91 -4.78 28.34 -7.28
N HIS A 92 -4.93 27.26 -6.49
CA HIS A 92 -5.64 26.04 -6.88
C HIS A 92 -6.86 25.75 -5.99
N LEU A 93 -6.83 26.19 -4.73
CA LEU A 93 -7.88 25.99 -3.74
C LEU A 93 -8.25 27.34 -3.11
N ALA A 94 -9.21 28.03 -3.72
CA ALA A 94 -9.61 29.39 -3.31
C ALA A 94 -10.00 29.51 -1.82
N ASP A 95 -10.54 28.45 -1.22
CA ASP A 95 -10.93 28.45 0.20
C ASP A 95 -9.74 28.49 1.17
N THR A 96 -8.50 28.39 0.66
CA THR A 96 -7.27 28.49 1.45
C THR A 96 -6.68 29.90 1.51
N VAL A 97 -7.33 30.88 0.85
CA VAL A 97 -6.92 32.29 0.90
C VAL A 97 -6.86 32.81 2.34
N GLY A 98 -5.73 33.41 2.70
CA GLY A 98 -5.54 34.06 4.01
C GLY A 98 -5.28 33.09 5.18
N TYR A 99 -5.27 31.78 4.93
CA TYR A 99 -4.81 30.81 5.92
C TYR A 99 -3.28 30.67 5.80
N PRO A 100 -2.52 30.99 6.86
CA PRO A 100 -1.09 30.78 6.85
C PRO A 100 -0.81 29.28 6.72
N LEU A 101 -0.16 28.91 5.63
CA LEU A 101 0.59 27.66 5.57
C LEU A 101 1.90 27.97 6.29
N GLY A 102 2.18 27.24 7.38
CA GLY A 102 3.40 27.40 8.16
C GLY A 102 4.66 27.21 7.33
#